data_AF-A0A5P1EIR9-F1
#
_entry.id   AF-A0A5P1EIR9-F1
#
_cell.length_a   1.000
_cell.length_b   1.000
_cell.length_c   1.000
_cell.angle_alpha   90.00
_cell.angle_beta   90.00
_cell.angle_gamma   90.00
#
_symmetry.space_group_name_H-M   'P 1'
#
loop_
_entity.id
_entity.type
_entity.pdbx_description
1 polymer ?
#
loop_
_entity_poly.entity_id
_entity_poly.type
_entity_poly.pdbx_seq_one_letter_code
_entity_poly.pdbx_strand_id
1 'polypeptide(L)'
;MGCLPVVKTLMSAEECYVKLNDVANSFNSKIARQLHTLRKQLSIKTHFLDVYQVFEQATKHPKKFGFTETTKGCCGSGTIEIGETCKGQTTCDDPTRFMYWDAVHPTQKMYKIIAEEAVQNIGDALLFKYQIFHALEIAELIESHNLKYLSSLIDK
;
A
#
# COMPACT_ATOMS: atom_id res chain seq x y z
N MET A 1 0.40 4.24 12.30
CA MET A 1 0.17 4.23 13.77
C MET A 1 1.40 3.66 14.47
N GLY A 2 1.59 3.94 15.75
CA GLY A 2 2.83 3.75 16.54
C GLY A 2 4.02 4.61 16.09
N CYS A 3 4.28 4.63 14.79
CA CYS A 3 5.30 5.47 14.14
C CYS A 3 4.81 6.86 13.70
N LEU A 4 3.58 7.25 14.04
CA LEU A 4 3.08 8.60 13.68
C LEU A 4 3.87 9.66 14.45
N PRO A 5 4.23 10.80 13.85
CA PRO A 5 4.91 11.87 14.55
C PRO A 5 4.20 12.27 15.85
N VAL A 6 2.88 12.50 15.79
CA VAL A 6 2.09 12.86 16.98
C VAL A 6 2.12 11.80 18.08
N VAL A 7 2.12 10.51 17.70
CA VAL A 7 2.16 9.42 18.68
C VAL A 7 3.52 9.37 19.37
N LYS A 8 4.61 9.50 18.59
CA LYS A 8 5.95 9.53 19.16
C LYS A 8 6.11 10.69 20.13
N THR A 9 5.61 11.87 19.77
CA THR A 9 5.68 13.06 20.60
C THR A 9 4.84 12.94 21.87
N LEU A 10 3.58 12.52 21.77
CA LEU A 10 2.69 12.38 22.93
C LEU A 10 3.14 11.27 23.88
N MET A 11 3.77 10.21 23.36
CA MET A 11 4.27 9.09 24.17
C MET A 11 5.72 9.28 24.62
N SER A 12 6.35 10.41 24.30
CA SER A 12 7.80 10.65 24.53
C SER A 12 8.67 9.49 24.05
N ALA A 13 8.34 8.92 22.89
CA ALA A 13 8.98 7.73 22.35
C ALA A 13 9.99 8.10 21.25
N GLU A 14 11.23 7.64 21.41
CA GLU A 14 12.27 7.79 20.39
C GLU A 14 11.99 6.88 19.17
N GLU A 15 11.41 5.72 19.43
CA GLU A 15 11.02 4.70 18.44
C GLU A 15 9.50 4.62 18.27
N CYS A 16 9.05 3.80 17.32
CA CYS A 16 7.62 3.54 17.14
C CYS A 16 6.99 2.93 18.40
N TYR A 17 5.83 3.43 18.80
CA TYR A 17 5.11 2.90 19.96
C TYR A 17 4.42 1.56 19.64
N VAL A 18 5.07 0.47 20.03
CA VAL A 18 4.72 -0.92 19.64
C VAL A 18 3.27 -1.28 19.95
N LYS A 19 2.72 -0.87 21.11
CA LYS A 19 1.34 -1.23 21.47
C LYS A 19 0.31 -0.72 20.46
N LEU A 20 0.53 0.45 19.86
CA LEU A 20 -0.38 0.96 18.82
C LEU A 20 -0.16 0.30 17.45
N ASN A 21 1.05 -0.21 17.19
CA ASN A 21 1.31 -1.07 16.04
C ASN A 21 0.56 -2.40 16.18
N ASP A 22 0.59 -3.01 17.36
CA ASP A 22 -0.11 -4.27 17.64
C ASP A 22 -1.63 -4.13 17.45
N VAL A 23 -2.20 -2.99 17.89
CA VAL A 23 -3.61 -2.68 17.66
C VAL A 23 -3.92 -2.57 16.16
N ALA A 24 -3.08 -1.87 15.39
CA ALA A 24 -3.27 -1.73 13.95
C ALA A 24 -3.19 -3.10 13.23
N ASN A 25 -2.19 -3.91 13.54
CA ASN A 25 -2.02 -5.26 12.98
C ASN A 25 -3.19 -6.19 13.34
N SER A 26 -3.67 -6.14 14.59
CA SER A 26 -4.82 -6.92 15.04
C SER A 26 -6.10 -6.52 14.32
N PHE A 27 -6.33 -5.21 14.14
CA PHE A 27 -7.45 -4.68 13.38
C PHE A 27 -7.41 -5.14 11.91
N ASN A 28 -6.27 -4.94 11.24
CA ASN A 28 -6.07 -5.34 9.84
C ASN A 28 -6.30 -6.84 9.64
N SER A 29 -5.77 -7.66 10.54
CA SER A 29 -5.97 -9.12 10.53
C SER A 29 -7.45 -9.51 10.66
N LYS A 30 -8.24 -8.78 11.47
CA LYS A 30 -9.68 -9.02 11.61
C LYS A 30 -10.45 -8.62 10.35
N ILE A 31 -10.10 -7.48 9.74
CA ILE A 31 -10.71 -7.03 8.47
C ILE A 31 -10.43 -8.04 7.35
N ALA A 32 -9.18 -8.49 7.18
CA ALA A 32 -8.83 -9.47 6.17
C ALA A 32 -9.63 -10.78 6.30
N ARG A 33 -9.81 -11.28 7.54
CA ARG A 33 -10.66 -12.45 7.81
C ARG A 33 -12.13 -12.21 7.48
N GLN A 34 -12.68 -11.05 7.85
CA GLN A 34 -14.08 -10.73 7.55
C GLN A 34 -14.32 -10.59 6.04
N LEU A 35 -13.40 -9.97 5.30
CA LEU A 35 -13.48 -9.88 3.84
C LEU A 35 -13.47 -11.25 3.16
N HIS A 36 -12.72 -12.21 3.70
CA HIS A 36 -12.74 -13.61 3.22
C HIS A 36 -14.08 -14.29 3.48
N THR A 37 -14.66 -14.09 4.67
CA THR A 37 -16.00 -14.60 5.01
C THR A 37 -17.07 -14.02 4.08
N LEU A 38 -17.08 -12.70 3.90
CA LEU A 38 -18.04 -12.00 3.03
C LEU A 38 -17.91 -12.44 1.56
N ARG A 39 -16.68 -12.63 1.06
CA ARG A 39 -16.43 -13.17 -0.28
C ARG A 39 -17.13 -14.51 -0.50
N LYS A 40 -17.11 -15.40 0.50
CA LYS A 40 -17.76 -16.71 0.43
C LYS A 40 -19.28 -16.61 0.55
N GLN A 41 -19.77 -15.81 1.49
CA GLN A 41 -21.21 -15.70 1.78
C GLN A 41 -21.98 -14.99 0.67
N LEU A 42 -21.40 -13.95 0.08
CA LEU A 42 -22.08 -13.09 -0.88
C LEU A 42 -21.63 -13.33 -2.32
N SER A 43 -20.66 -14.23 -2.54
CA SER A 43 -20.05 -14.47 -3.86
C SER A 43 -19.52 -13.21 -4.55
N ILE A 44 -19.11 -12.20 -3.76
CA ILE A 44 -18.51 -10.95 -4.26
C ILE A 44 -16.98 -11.06 -4.34
N LYS A 45 -16.36 -10.22 -5.16
CA LYS A 45 -14.90 -10.04 -5.13
C LYS A 45 -14.52 -9.08 -4.01
N THR A 46 -13.49 -9.42 -3.24
CA THR A 46 -12.93 -8.57 -2.20
C THR A 46 -11.42 -8.50 -2.34
N HIS A 47 -10.87 -7.34 -2.05
CA HIS A 47 -9.44 -7.07 -2.00
C HIS A 47 -9.12 -6.38 -0.67
N PHE A 48 -8.03 -6.78 -0.05
CA PHE A 48 -7.54 -6.16 1.18
C PHE A 48 -6.20 -5.51 0.88
N LEU A 49 -6.14 -4.19 1.04
CA LEU A 49 -4.91 -3.43 0.94
C LEU A 49 -4.37 -3.18 2.35
N ASP A 50 -3.23 -3.80 2.67
CA ASP A 50 -2.57 -3.58 3.96
C ASP A 50 -1.76 -2.28 3.94
N VAL A 51 -2.47 -1.15 4.05
CA VAL A 51 -1.85 0.18 4.06
C VAL A 51 -0.85 0.30 5.23
N TYR A 52 -1.10 -0.36 6.37
CA TYR A 52 -0.17 -0.34 7.50
C TYR A 52 1.19 -0.91 7.10
N GLN A 53 1.20 -2.04 6.38
CA GLN A 53 2.43 -2.65 5.89
C GLN A 53 3.20 -1.71 4.96
N VAL A 54 2.52 -0.94 4.10
CA VAL A 54 3.16 0.06 3.23
C VAL A 54 3.87 1.15 4.05
N PHE A 55 3.23 1.68 5.09
CA PHE A 55 3.86 2.61 6.02
C PHE A 55 5.04 1.99 6.79
N GLU A 56 4.90 0.73 7.22
CA GLU A 56 5.94 0.03 7.94
C GLU A 56 7.20 -0.13 7.07
N GLN A 57 7.03 -0.54 5.81
CA GLN A 57 8.12 -0.66 4.84
C GLN A 57 8.75 0.70 4.53
N ALA A 58 7.95 1.75 4.34
CA ALA A 58 8.46 3.09 4.11
C ALA A 58 9.24 3.63 5.33
N THR A 59 8.82 3.28 6.55
CA THR A 59 9.54 3.65 7.78
C THR A 59 10.86 2.89 7.92
N LYS A 60 10.87 1.57 7.69
CA LYS A 60 12.06 0.72 7.81
C LYS A 60 13.06 0.93 6.66
N HIS A 61 12.58 1.27 5.47
CA HIS A 61 13.39 1.38 4.25
C HIS A 61 13.11 2.66 3.46
N PRO A 62 13.26 3.86 4.06
CA PRO A 62 12.82 5.12 3.49
C PRO A 62 13.43 5.42 2.12
N LYS A 63 14.70 5.07 1.93
CA LYS A 63 15.41 5.27 0.65
C LYS A 63 14.77 4.51 -0.51
N LYS A 64 14.18 3.32 -0.28
CA LYS A 64 13.49 2.55 -1.33
C LYS A 64 12.26 3.30 -1.89
N PHE A 65 11.64 4.13 -1.04
CA PHE A 65 10.50 4.96 -1.39
C PHE A 65 10.91 6.41 -1.70
N GLY A 66 12.21 6.69 -1.71
CA GLY A 66 12.77 8.02 -1.95
C GLY A 66 12.48 9.05 -0.86
N PHE A 67 12.24 8.62 0.39
CA PHE A 67 12.11 9.51 1.54
C PHE A 67 13.44 9.70 2.25
N THR A 68 13.64 10.89 2.81
CA THR A 68 14.74 11.16 3.74
C THR A 68 14.27 11.56 5.13
N GLU A 69 12.99 11.90 5.30
CA GLU A 69 12.37 12.16 6.59
C GLU A 69 11.07 11.35 6.74
N THR A 70 11.00 10.54 7.80
CA THR A 70 9.86 9.66 8.10
C THR A 70 9.35 9.80 9.53
N THR A 71 9.97 10.66 10.33
CA THR A 71 9.73 10.83 11.76
C THR A 71 8.95 12.10 12.09
N LYS A 72 8.92 13.07 11.17
CA LYS A 72 8.23 14.36 11.31
C LYS A 72 7.40 14.71 10.08
N GLY A 73 6.38 15.53 10.30
CA GLY A 73 5.65 16.23 9.26
C GLY A 73 6.48 17.35 8.62
N CYS A 74 6.12 17.72 7.39
CA CYS A 74 6.70 18.85 6.66
C CYS A 74 6.23 20.22 7.22
N CYS A 75 5.03 20.28 7.78
CA CYS A 75 4.45 21.51 8.34
C CYS A 75 4.88 21.75 9.80
N GLY A 76 5.14 23.01 10.15
CA GLY A 76 5.33 23.46 11.53
C GLY A 76 6.55 22.80 12.18
N SER A 77 6.42 22.38 13.43
CA SER A 77 7.43 21.52 14.06
C SER A 77 7.44 20.11 13.48
N GLY A 78 6.36 19.70 12.80
CA GLY A 78 6.16 18.36 12.26
C GLY A 78 5.83 17.32 13.33
N THR A 79 5.53 17.74 14.56
CA THR A 79 5.41 16.83 15.71
C THR A 79 4.01 16.80 16.32
N ILE A 80 3.26 17.90 16.24
CA ILE A 80 1.93 17.99 16.87
C ILE A 80 0.88 18.67 15.99
N GLU A 81 1.32 19.38 14.95
CA GLU A 81 0.45 20.11 14.04
C GLU A 81 -0.29 19.13 13.14
N ILE A 82 -1.60 19.33 12.97
CA ILE A 82 -2.52 18.45 12.24
C ILE A 82 -3.58 19.33 11.57
N GLY A 83 -3.71 19.23 10.25
CA GLY A 83 -4.74 19.94 9.49
C GLY A 83 -4.69 21.45 9.68
N GLU A 84 -5.74 22.03 10.27
CA GLU A 84 -5.85 23.49 10.44
C GLU A 84 -4.75 24.12 11.30
N THR A 85 -4.13 23.38 12.23
CA THR A 85 -3.03 23.93 13.04
C THR A 85 -1.74 24.14 12.25
N CYS A 86 -1.67 23.63 11.00
CA CYS A 86 -0.63 23.96 10.04
C CYS A 86 -0.79 25.32 9.37
N LYS A 87 -1.97 25.93 9.48
CA LYS A 87 -2.25 27.19 8.79
C LYS A 87 -1.38 28.31 9.35
N GLY A 88 -0.63 28.98 8.48
CA GLY A 88 0.29 30.06 8.86
C GLY A 88 1.61 29.57 9.47
N GLN A 89 1.84 28.26 9.55
CA GLN A 89 3.14 27.70 9.92
C GLN A 89 4.10 27.69 8.73
N THR A 90 5.40 27.68 9.02
CA THR A 90 6.41 27.37 8.00
C THR A 90 6.28 25.92 7.54
N THR A 91 6.66 25.65 6.29
CA THR A 91 6.72 24.31 5.73
C THR A 91 8.15 23.98 5.34
N CYS A 92 8.45 22.69 5.21
CA CYS A 92 9.71 22.21 4.64
C CYS A 92 9.86 22.67 3.17
N ASP A 93 11.12 22.75 2.70
CA ASP A 93 11.43 23.21 1.33
C ASP A 93 10.99 22.21 0.25
N ASP A 94 11.08 20.90 0.54
CA ASP A 94 10.75 19.83 -0.39
C ASP A 94 9.88 18.75 0.28
N PRO A 95 8.54 18.85 0.15
CA PRO A 95 7.61 17.87 0.69
C PRO A 95 7.76 16.47 0.06
N THR A 96 8.40 16.34 -1.10
CA THR A 96 8.59 15.02 -1.75
C THR A 96 9.63 14.14 -1.05
N ARG A 97 10.39 14.71 -0.11
CA ARG A 97 11.36 13.98 0.72
C ARG A 97 10.78 13.51 2.05
N PHE A 98 9.58 13.97 2.39
CA PHE A 98 8.91 13.68 3.65
C PHE A 98 7.81 12.63 3.44
N MET A 99 7.69 11.70 4.38
CA MET A 99 6.59 10.73 4.39
C MET A 99 5.27 11.36 4.87
N TYR A 100 5.35 12.32 5.79
CA TYR A 100 4.20 12.99 6.39
C TYR A 100 4.13 14.48 6.03
N TRP A 101 2.93 14.95 5.72
CA TRP A 101 2.64 16.37 5.51
C TRP A 101 2.55 17.10 6.86
N ASP A 102 1.76 16.56 7.78
CA ASP A 102 1.61 17.04 9.15
C ASP A 102 1.90 15.89 10.14
N ALA A 103 1.58 16.01 11.42
CA ALA A 103 1.91 15.01 12.42
C ALA A 103 1.11 13.69 12.31
N VAL A 104 0.15 13.59 11.38
CA VAL A 104 -0.71 12.42 11.14
C VAL A 104 -0.84 12.07 9.66
N HIS A 105 -1.08 13.08 8.81
CA HIS A 105 -1.43 12.90 7.41
C HIS A 105 -0.17 12.72 6.54
N PRO A 106 -0.19 11.79 5.57
CA PRO A 106 0.90 11.57 4.63
C PRO A 106 1.08 12.73 3.64
N THR A 107 2.27 12.84 3.05
CA THR A 107 2.48 13.73 1.90
C THR A 107 1.79 13.18 0.65
N GLN A 108 1.63 14.04 -0.37
CA GLN A 108 1.13 13.63 -1.69
C GLN A 108 1.93 12.46 -2.28
N LYS A 109 3.26 12.44 -2.09
CA LYS A 109 4.11 11.34 -2.56
C LYS A 109 3.74 10.02 -1.87
N MET A 110 3.57 10.04 -0.56
CA MET A 110 3.17 8.83 0.17
C MET A 110 1.75 8.37 -0.23
N TYR A 111 0.81 9.30 -0.44
CA TYR A 111 -0.50 8.97 -0.99
C TYR A 111 -0.41 8.34 -2.40
N LYS A 112 0.47 8.84 -3.27
CA LYS A 112 0.70 8.26 -4.59
C LYS A 112 1.20 6.82 -4.51
N ILE A 113 2.16 6.53 -3.62
CA ILE A 113 2.68 5.18 -3.38
C ILE A 113 1.55 4.23 -2.93
N ILE A 114 0.70 4.68 -2.00
CA ILE A 114 -0.44 3.88 -1.53
C ILE A 114 -1.44 3.62 -2.68
N ALA A 115 -1.70 4.62 -3.51
CA ALA A 115 -2.60 4.48 -4.65
C ALA A 115 -2.05 3.52 -5.71
N GLU A 116 -0.74 3.57 -5.99
CA GLU A 116 -0.07 2.64 -6.90
C GLU A 116 -0.12 1.21 -6.38
N GLU A 117 0.14 0.99 -5.09
CA GLU A 117 -0.02 -0.32 -4.44
C GLU A 117 -1.47 -0.82 -4.54
N ALA A 118 -2.45 0.06 -4.32
CA ALA A 118 -3.86 -0.29 -4.45
C ALA A 118 -4.23 -0.74 -5.87
N VAL A 119 -3.77 0.01 -6.88
CA VAL A 119 -4.01 -0.30 -8.29
C VAL A 119 -3.32 -1.61 -8.69
N GLN A 120 -2.10 -1.87 -8.21
CA GLN A 120 -1.41 -3.14 -8.46
C GLN A 120 -2.13 -4.30 -7.77
N ASN A 121 -2.53 -4.17 -6.51
CA ASN A 121 -3.22 -5.23 -5.76
C ASN A 121 -4.57 -5.62 -6.37
N ILE A 122 -5.31 -4.64 -6.90
CA ILE A 122 -6.56 -4.87 -7.64
C ILE A 122 -6.27 -5.37 -9.05
N GLY A 123 -5.26 -4.80 -9.70
CA GLY A 123 -4.82 -5.09 -11.06
C GLY A 123 -4.36 -6.54 -11.20
N ASP A 124 -3.54 -7.05 -10.29
CA ASP A 124 -3.08 -8.44 -10.28
C ASP A 124 -4.25 -9.43 -10.20
N ALA A 125 -5.32 -9.08 -9.50
CA ALA A 125 -6.53 -9.89 -9.43
C ALA A 125 -7.40 -9.83 -10.70
N LEU A 126 -7.29 -8.75 -11.48
CA LEU A 126 -7.93 -8.62 -12.79
C LEU A 126 -7.08 -9.28 -13.89
N LEU A 127 -5.75 -9.10 -13.86
CA LEU A 127 -4.79 -9.66 -14.81
C LEU A 127 -4.70 -11.18 -14.70
N PHE A 128 -4.76 -11.76 -13.49
CA PHE A 128 -4.86 -13.22 -13.33
C PHE A 128 -6.10 -13.79 -14.04
N LYS A 129 -7.23 -13.06 -14.06
CA LYS A 129 -8.41 -13.47 -14.83
C LYS A 129 -8.17 -13.36 -16.33
N TYR A 130 -7.54 -12.28 -16.81
CA TYR A 130 -7.25 -12.11 -18.23
C TYR A 130 -6.26 -13.15 -18.75
N GLN A 131 -5.18 -13.45 -18.02
CA GLN A 131 -4.23 -14.50 -18.39
C GLN A 131 -4.84 -15.90 -18.36
N ILE A 132 -5.72 -16.20 -17.41
CA ILE A 132 -6.47 -17.47 -17.41
C ILE A 132 -7.49 -17.53 -18.56
N PHE A 133 -8.22 -16.45 -18.85
CA PHE A 133 -9.16 -16.41 -19.98
C PHE A 133 -8.44 -16.57 -21.33
N HIS A 134 -7.31 -15.88 -21.53
CA HIS A 134 -6.48 -16.04 -22.72
C HIS A 134 -5.85 -17.42 -22.81
N ALA A 135 -5.38 -17.99 -21.69
CA ALA A 135 -4.83 -19.35 -21.69
C ALA A 135 -5.88 -20.42 -21.99
N LEU A 136 -7.14 -20.21 -21.56
CA LEU A 136 -8.27 -21.09 -21.87
C LEU A 136 -8.70 -20.96 -23.34
N GLU A 137 -8.81 -19.74 -23.88
CA GLU A 137 -9.07 -19.54 -25.32
C GLU A 137 -7.96 -20.13 -26.20
N ILE A 138 -6.69 -19.98 -25.79
CA ILE A 138 -5.55 -20.60 -26.48
C ILE A 138 -5.59 -22.12 -26.39
N ALA A 139 -5.99 -22.70 -25.25
CA ALA A 139 -6.13 -24.15 -25.09
C ALA A 139 -7.26 -24.72 -25.96
N GLU A 140 -8.41 -24.06 -26.04
CA GLU A 140 -9.52 -24.44 -26.93
C GLU A 140 -9.16 -24.29 -28.42
N LEU A 141 -8.33 -23.30 -28.77
CA LEU A 141 -7.77 -23.16 -30.13
C LEU A 141 -6.79 -24.28 -30.48
N ILE A 142 -5.97 -24.73 -29.53
CA ILE A 142 -5.02 -25.83 -29.72
C ILE A 142 -5.74 -27.18 -29.85
N GLU A 143 -6.82 -27.41 -29.09
CA GLU A 143 -7.62 -28.64 -29.20
C GLU A 143 -8.47 -28.68 -30.48
N SER A 144 -8.95 -27.54 -30.97
CA SER A 144 -9.73 -27.45 -32.22
C SER A 144 -8.89 -27.51 -33.49
N HIS A 145 -7.59 -27.17 -33.42
CA HIS A 145 -6.68 -27.16 -34.57
C HIS A 145 -5.57 -28.21 -34.40
N ASN A 146 -5.92 -29.43 -34.77
CA ASN A 146 -5.08 -30.62 -34.89
C ASN A 146 -3.56 -30.30 -35.09
N LEU A 147 -2.78 -30.55 -34.04
CA LEU A 147 -1.35 -30.26 -33.84
C LEU A 147 -0.43 -30.81 -34.96
N LYS A 148 -0.40 -30.16 -36.12
CA LYS A 148 0.66 -30.36 -37.12
C LYS A 148 1.48 -29.11 -37.44
N TYR A 149 1.02 -27.94 -37.02
CA TYR A 149 1.67 -26.68 -37.37
C TYR A 149 2.66 -26.17 -36.29
N LEU A 150 2.42 -26.49 -35.02
CA LEU A 150 3.20 -25.95 -33.90
C LEU A 150 4.58 -26.60 -33.69
N SER A 151 4.83 -27.81 -34.21
CA SER A 151 6.18 -28.40 -34.17
C SER A 151 7.19 -27.67 -35.09
N SER A 152 6.71 -26.83 -36.02
CA SER A 152 7.59 -26.08 -36.94
C SER A 152 8.06 -24.72 -36.40
N LEU A 153 7.52 -24.28 -35.25
CA LEU A 153 7.78 -22.96 -34.66
C LEU A 153 8.62 -23.00 -33.38
N ILE A 154 8.95 -24.19 -32.86
CA ILE A 154 9.77 -24.34 -31.65
C ILE A 154 11.28 -24.48 -31.98
N ASP A 155 11.65 -24.73 -33.24
CA ASP A 155 13.05 -24.93 -33.67
C ASP A 155 13.69 -23.72 -34.40
N LYS A 156 13.29 -22.48 -34.09
CA LYS A 156 14.00 -21.27 -34.58
C LYS A 156 14.19 -20.21 -33.50
#